data_AF-A0AAP9BZM9-F1
#
_entry.id   AF-A0AAP9BZM9-F1
#
_cell.length_a   1.000
_cell.length_b   1.000
_cell.length_c   1.000
_cell.angle_alpha   90.00
_cell.angle_beta   90.00
_cell.angle_gamma   90.00
#
_symmetry.space_group_name_H-M   'P 1'
#
loop_
_entity.id
_entity.type
_entity.pdbx_description
1 polymer ?
#
loop_
_entity_poly.entity_id
_entity_poly.type
_entity_poly.pdbx_seq_one_letter_code
_entity_poly.pdbx_strand_id
1 'polypeptide(L)'
;MEMNTKLQIYKGIIQYILESTNYSLQNIADLSNSSIKNIRTIYCDNVVPSNFSSDIQLVRLYQMILEIHIQEKQFKKYLPLPKSFRQINLSIGELQ
;
A
#
# COMPACT_ATOMS: atom_id res chain seq x y z
N MET A 1 11.97 -20.20 22.27
CA MET A 1 10.68 -19.78 21.71
C MET A 1 10.94 -19.50 20.24
N GLU A 2 10.69 -20.47 19.36
CA GLU A 2 10.74 -20.23 17.91
C GLU A 2 9.64 -19.21 17.60
N MET A 3 10.00 -17.92 17.58
CA MET A 3 9.12 -16.93 17.00
C MET A 3 8.85 -17.39 15.58
N ASN A 4 7.58 -17.62 15.26
CA ASN A 4 7.19 -18.04 13.93
C ASN A 4 7.54 -16.90 12.96
N THR A 5 8.72 -16.96 12.34
CA THR A 5 9.26 -15.91 11.46
C THR A 5 8.25 -15.52 10.38
N LYS A 6 7.50 -16.50 9.88
CA LYS A 6 6.42 -16.31 8.90
C LYS A 6 5.32 -15.39 9.44
N LEU A 7 4.91 -15.58 10.70
CA LEU A 7 3.95 -14.70 11.36
C LEU A 7 4.46 -13.25 11.45
N GLN A 8 5.71 -13.08 11.89
CA GLN A 8 6.30 -11.74 12.06
C GLN A 8 6.41 -11.00 10.72
N ILE A 9 6.76 -11.71 9.65
CA ILE A 9 6.78 -11.15 8.29
C ILE A 9 5.38 -10.70 7.88
N TYR A 10 4.37 -11.55 7.98
CA TYR A 10 3.01 -11.17 7.57
C TYR A 10 2.44 -10.03 8.41
N LYS A 11 2.68 -10.06 9.72
CA LYS A 11 2.26 -8.98 10.61
C LYS A 11 2.96 -7.67 10.25
N GLY A 12 4.26 -7.71 9.97
CA GLY A 12 5.03 -6.54 9.51
C GLY A 12 4.53 -5.98 8.18
N ILE A 13 4.19 -6.86 7.22
CA ILE A 13 3.58 -6.46 5.95
C ILE A 13 2.24 -5.74 6.20
N ILE A 14 1.34 -6.36 6.97
CA ILE A 14 0.02 -5.78 7.25
C ILE A 14 0.18 -4.44 7.97
N GLN A 15 1.06 -4.35 8.98
CA GLN A 15 1.36 -3.12 9.70
C GLN A 15 1.82 -2.01 8.73
N TYR A 16 2.81 -2.30 7.89
CA TYR A 16 3.33 -1.31 6.95
C TYR A 16 2.24 -0.81 6.01
N ILE A 17 1.39 -1.69 5.48
CA ILE A 17 0.31 -1.29 4.58
C ILE A 17 -0.69 -0.38 5.31
N LEU A 18 -1.06 -0.70 6.55
CA LEU A 18 -1.95 0.15 7.36
C LEU A 18 -1.35 1.54 7.64
N GLU A 19 -0.06 1.61 7.94
CA GLU A 19 0.61 2.87 8.33
C GLU A 19 0.97 3.75 7.14
N SER A 20 1.32 3.13 6.01
CA SER A 20 1.82 3.84 4.83
C SER A 20 0.73 4.18 3.82
N THR A 21 -0.50 3.69 4.03
CA THR A 21 -1.65 3.96 3.17
C THR A 21 -2.88 4.30 4.02
N ASN A 22 -4.00 4.63 3.40
CA ASN A 22 -5.30 4.79 4.10
C ASN A 22 -6.12 3.49 4.10
N TYR A 23 -5.49 2.34 3.85
CA TYR A 23 -6.18 1.07 3.80
C TYR A 23 -6.52 0.56 5.20
N SER A 24 -7.73 0.02 5.32
CA SER A 24 -8.16 -0.77 6.47
C SER A 24 -7.77 -2.25 6.31
N LEU A 25 -7.88 -3.03 7.38
CA LEU A 25 -7.74 -4.49 7.30
C LEU A 25 -8.69 -5.13 6.27
N GLN A 26 -9.87 -4.53 6.07
CA GLN A 26 -10.83 -4.97 5.04
C GLN A 26 -10.27 -4.74 3.64
N ASN A 27 -9.71 -3.56 3.37
CA ASN A 27 -9.07 -3.27 2.07
C ASN A 27 -7.91 -4.24 1.80
N ILE A 28 -7.09 -4.54 2.82
CA ILE A 28 -5.99 -5.50 2.69
C ILE A 28 -6.52 -6.91 2.36
N ALA A 29 -7.59 -7.35 3.03
CA ALA A 29 -8.21 -8.63 2.77
C ALA A 29 -8.71 -8.72 1.31
N ASP A 30 -9.47 -7.71 0.88
CA ASP A 30 -10.04 -7.67 -0.47
C ASP A 30 -8.94 -7.65 -1.55
N LEU A 31 -7.90 -6.82 -1.38
CA LEU A 31 -6.80 -6.67 -2.34
C LEU A 31 -5.83 -7.85 -2.36
N SER A 32 -5.69 -8.56 -1.24
CA SER A 32 -4.87 -9.79 -1.17
C SER A 32 -5.67 -11.06 -1.50
N ASN A 33 -6.93 -10.93 -1.92
CA ASN A 33 -7.83 -12.06 -2.13
C ASN A 33 -7.83 -13.02 -0.92
N SER A 34 -7.95 -12.43 0.27
CA SER A 34 -8.03 -13.16 1.54
C SER A 34 -9.30 -12.81 2.29
N SER A 35 -9.69 -13.67 3.24
CA SER A 35 -10.78 -13.31 4.14
C SER A 35 -10.30 -12.30 5.17
N ILE A 36 -11.18 -11.35 5.54
CA ILE A 36 -10.92 -10.44 6.67
C ILE A 36 -10.61 -11.19 7.96
N LYS A 37 -11.19 -12.38 8.14
CA LYS A 37 -10.89 -13.27 9.27
C LYS A 37 -9.42 -13.67 9.29
N ASN A 38 -8.86 -14.13 8.16
CA ASN A 38 -7.45 -14.51 8.08
C ASN A 38 -6.52 -13.33 8.38
N ILE A 39 -6.79 -12.16 7.80
CA ILE A 39 -5.99 -10.96 8.04
C ILE A 39 -6.03 -10.54 9.52
N ARG A 40 -7.22 -10.56 10.15
CA ARG A 40 -7.36 -10.31 11.60
C ARG A 40 -6.63 -11.33 12.44
N THR A 41 -6.73 -12.62 12.12
CA THR A 41 -6.06 -13.68 12.88
C THR A 41 -4.54 -13.54 12.83
N ILE A 42 -3.97 -13.13 11.69
CA ILE A 42 -2.54 -12.84 11.58
C ILE A 42 -2.17 -11.60 12.41
N TYR A 43 -2.90 -10.50 12.23
CA TYR A 43 -2.50 -9.19 12.73
C TYR A 43 -2.86 -8.94 14.19
N CYS A 44 -4.10 -9.27 14.58
CA CYS A 44 -4.63 -9.09 15.92
C CYS A 44 -4.30 -10.29 16.82
N ASP A 45 -4.56 -11.51 16.33
CA ASP A 45 -4.49 -12.71 17.18
C ASP A 45 -3.08 -13.34 17.20
N ASN A 46 -2.15 -12.84 16.39
CA ASN A 46 -0.77 -13.35 16.27
C ASN A 46 -0.71 -14.84 15.89
N VAL A 47 -1.59 -15.27 14.98
CA VAL A 47 -1.66 -16.66 14.51
C VAL A 47 -1.70 -16.70 12.99
N VAL A 48 -0.89 -17.56 12.38
CA VAL A 48 -1.00 -17.83 10.93
C VAL A 48 -2.08 -18.89 10.72
N PRO A 49 -3.14 -18.62 9.92
CA PRO A 49 -4.13 -19.63 9.58
C PRO A 49 -3.44 -20.83 8.90
N SER A 50 -3.84 -22.05 9.28
CA SER A 50 -3.23 -23.30 8.79
C SER A 50 -3.24 -23.41 7.25
N ASN A 51 -4.28 -22.86 6.61
CA ASN A 51 -4.43 -22.83 5.15
C ASN A 51 -4.45 -21.40 4.60
N PHE A 52 -3.49 -20.56 5.00
CA PHE A 52 -3.37 -19.20 4.46
C PHE A 52 -2.84 -19.22 3.01
N SER A 53 -3.72 -19.54 2.06
CA SER A 53 -3.42 -19.63 0.63
C SER A 53 -3.24 -18.27 -0.07
N SER A 54 -3.52 -17.18 0.63
CA SER A 54 -3.40 -15.80 0.13
C SER A 54 -2.04 -15.17 0.42
N ASP A 55 -1.05 -15.95 0.85
CA ASP A 55 0.25 -15.44 1.30
C ASP A 55 1.03 -14.74 0.18
N ILE A 56 1.09 -15.36 -0.99
CA ILE A 56 1.74 -14.77 -2.17
C ILE A 56 1.05 -13.46 -2.56
N GLN A 57 -0.27 -13.39 -2.49
CA GLN A 57 -1.05 -12.20 -2.83
C GLN A 57 -0.82 -11.07 -1.83
N LEU A 58 -0.71 -11.39 -0.53
CA LEU A 58 -0.34 -10.41 0.49
C LEU A 58 1.06 -9.83 0.24
N VAL A 59 2.03 -10.67 -0.12
CA VAL A 59 3.40 -10.23 -0.47
C VAL A 59 3.40 -9.39 -1.75
N ARG A 60 2.62 -9.75 -2.76
CA ARG A 60 2.49 -8.96 -4.00
C ARG A 60 1.87 -7.59 -3.76
N LEU A 61 0.84 -7.52 -2.92
CA LEU A 61 0.24 -6.24 -2.51
C LEU A 61 1.28 -5.33 -1.85
N TYR A 62 2.09 -5.89 -0.94
CA TYR A 62 3.18 -5.16 -0.30
C TYR A 62 4.22 -4.64 -1.32
N GLN A 63 4.65 -5.49 -2.25
CA GLN A 63 5.58 -5.10 -3.32
C GLN A 63 5.04 -3.94 -4.17
N MET A 64 3.77 -4.02 -4.58
CA MET A 64 3.13 -2.97 -5.38
C MET A 64 3.10 -1.63 -4.63
N ILE A 65 2.77 -1.64 -3.33
CA ILE A 65 2.75 -0.42 -2.51
C ILE A 65 4.16 0.15 -2.35
N LEU A 66 5.19 -0.68 -2.16
CA LEU A 66 6.59 -0.23 -2.13
C LEU A 66 6.99 0.45 -3.44
N GLU A 67 6.66 -0.14 -4.58
CA GLU A 67 6.97 0.42 -5.90
C GLU A 67 6.31 1.78 -6.11
N ILE A 68 5.03 1.92 -5.73
CA ILE A 68 4.30 3.19 -5.80
C ILE A 68 4.99 4.26 -4.93
N HIS A 69 5.33 3.94 -3.67
CA HIS A 69 5.99 4.90 -2.77
C HIS A 69 7.39 5.30 -3.24
N ILE A 70 8.14 4.40 -3.89
CA ILE A 70 9.44 4.72 -4.49
C ILE A 70 9.25 5.72 -5.64
N GLN A 71 8.27 5.49 -6.51
CA GLN A 71 7.99 6.38 -7.64
C GLN A 71 7.51 7.77 -7.17
N GLU A 72 6.62 7.84 -6.17
CA GLU A 72 6.18 9.13 -5.61
C GLU A 72 7.35 9.98 -5.10
N LYS A 73 8.31 9.35 -4.40
CA LYS A 73 9.51 10.04 -3.92
C LYS A 73 10.35 10.60 -5.07
N GLN A 74 10.42 9.88 -6.18
CA GLN A 74 11.09 10.36 -7.39
C GLN A 74 10.34 11.57 -7.99
N PHE A 75 9.02 11.50 -8.16
CA PHE A 75 8.24 12.62 -8.69
C PHE A 75 8.30 13.88 -7.81
N LYS A 76 8.25 13.72 -6.48
CA LYS A 76 8.37 14.85 -5.54
C LYS A 76 9.74 15.55 -5.64
N LYS A 77 10.81 14.85 -6.02
CA LYS A 77 12.13 15.45 -6.25
C LYS A 77 12.13 16.49 -7.39
N TYR A 78 11.21 16.36 -8.34
CA TYR A 78 11.08 17.26 -9.49
C TYR A 78 10.06 18.40 -9.25
N LEU A 79 9.54 18.53 -8.02
CA LEU A 79 8.62 19.60 -7.62
C LEU A 79 9.29 20.59 -6.64
N PRO A 80 9.05 21.91 -6.79
CA PRO A 80 8.14 22.53 -7.75
C PRO A 80 8.67 22.48 -9.18
N LEU A 81 7.78 22.17 -10.12
CA LEU A 81 8.09 22.24 -11.55
C LEU A 81 8.61 23.65 -11.87
N PRO A 82 9.63 23.78 -12.73
CA PRO A 82 10.15 25.07 -13.15
C PRO A 82 9.00 26.00 -13.59
N LYS A 83 9.11 27.29 -13.28
CA LYS A 83 8.05 28.29 -13.55
C LYS A 83 7.57 28.29 -15.02
N SER A 84 8.40 27.85 -15.96
CA SER A 84 8.08 27.69 -17.38
C SER A 84 6.95 26.70 -17.67
N PHE A 85 6.66 25.76 -16.76
CA PHE A 85 5.60 24.76 -16.93
C PHE A 85 4.25 25.17 -16.32
N ARG A 86 4.13 26.39 -15.76
CA ARG A 86 2.89 26.89 -15.13
C ARG A 86 1.92 27.62 -16.08
N GLN A 87 2.19 27.69 -17.39
CA GLN A 87 1.38 28.45 -18.34
C GLN A 87 0.62 27.54 -19.31
N ILE A 88 -0.45 26.89 -18.84
CA ILE A 88 -1.58 26.52 -19.70
C ILE A 88 -2.84 26.78 -18.89
N ASN A 89 -3.43 27.96 -19.09
CA ASN A 89 -4.81 28.38 -18.82
C ASN A 89 -4.81 29.87 -18.46
N LEU A 90 -4.79 30.76 -19.45
CA LEU A 90 -5.24 32.15 -19.37
C LEU A 90 -5.25 32.76 -20.78
N SER A 91 -6.18 32.31 -21.63
CA SER A 91 -6.58 33.02 -22.85
C SER A 91 -7.81 32.38 -23.49
N ILE A 92 -8.91 32.32 -22.75
CA ILE A 92 -10.25 32.24 -23.35
C ILE A 92 -11.08 33.30 -22.64
N GLY A 93 -11.17 34.49 -23.22
CA GLY A 93 -12.08 35.51 -22.71
C GLY A 93 -11.75 36.97 -22.99
N GLU A 94 -11.13 37.34 -24.12
CA GLU A 94 -11.19 38.72 -24.63
C GLU A 94 -11.19 38.72 -26.17
N LEU A 95 -12.28 38.22 -26.76
CA LEU A 95 -12.68 38.54 -28.13
C LEU A 95 -14.21 38.60 -28.16
N GLN A 96 -14.76 39.75 -27.76
CA GLN A 96 -15.90 40.48 -28.34
C GLN A 96 -16.38 41.58 -27.40
#